data_AF-A0A1X9Z0G1-F1
#
_entry.id   AF-A0A1X9Z0G1-F1
#
_cell.length_a   1.000
_cell.length_b   1.000
_cell.length_c   1.000
_cell.angle_alpha   90.00
_cell.angle_beta   90.00
_cell.angle_gamma   90.00
#
_symmetry.space_group_name_H-M   'P 1'
#
loop_
_entity.id
_entity.type
_entity.pdbx_description
1 polymer ?
#
loop_
_entity_poly.entity_id
_entity_poly.type
_entity_poly.pdbx_seq_one_letter_code
_entity_poly.pdbx_strand_id
1 'polypeptide(L)' 'MPSLNVISKRLKQLSEISNKKETIFLDDIRKEFRQDLQHFIFGETLILKDGKPVIGRNLYKNWLFKIKTKGFDYDIKFL' A
#
# COMPACT_ATOMS: atom_id res chain seq x y z
N MET A 1 21.49 1.34 4.09
CA MET A 1 20.54 1.14 2.99
C MET A 1 20.09 -0.31 2.98
N PRO A 2 18.79 -0.61 2.91
CA PRO A 2 18.32 -1.99 2.78
C PRO A 2 18.81 -2.56 1.44
N SER A 3 19.17 -3.84 1.44
CA SER A 3 19.57 -4.50 0.19
C SER A 3 18.38 -4.54 -0.79
N LEU A 4 18.65 -4.43 -2.09
CA LEU A 4 17.64 -4.50 -3.15
C LEU A 4 16.70 -5.72 -3.00
N ASN A 5 17.21 -6.81 -2.44
CA ASN A 5 16.46 -8.03 -2.16
C ASN A 5 15.37 -7.86 -1.08
N VAL A 6 15.59 -6.98 -0.10
CA VAL A 6 14.59 -6.68 0.95
C VAL A 6 13.43 -5.87 0.38
N ILE A 7 13.73 -4.87 -0.45
CA ILE A 7 12.72 -4.01 -1.08
C ILE A 7 11.85 -4.83 -2.03
N SER A 8 12.47 -5.63 -2.90
CA SER A 8 11.73 -6.49 -3.84
C SER A 8 10.82 -7.49 -3.11
N LYS A 9 11.31 -8.10 -2.02
CA LYS A 9 10.52 -9.00 -1.18
C LYS A 9 9.33 -8.29 -0.54
N ARG A 10 9.51 -7.08 0.01
CA ARG A 10 8.42 -6.31 0.63
C ARG A 10 7.38 -5.83 -0.40
N LEU A 11 7.81 -5.41 -1.59
CA LEU A 11 6.89 -5.08 -2.70
C LEU A 11 6.08 -6.29 -3.18
N LYS A 12 6.70 -7.47 -3.22
CA LYS A 12 6.00 -8.72 -3.52
C LYS A 12 4.95 -9.02 -2.45
N GLN A 13 5.28 -8.85 -1.17
CA GLN A 13 4.33 -9.01 -0.06
C GLN A 13 3.14 -8.06 -0.16
N LEU A 14 3.37 -6.78 -0.47
CA LEU A 14 2.29 -5.81 -0.71
C LEU A 14 1.39 -6.24 -1.88
N SER A 15 1.97 -6.71 -2.97
CA SER A 15 1.20 -7.18 -4.13
C SER A 15 0.30 -8.37 -3.80
N GLU A 16 0.79 -9.31 -2.97
CA GLU A 16 0.03 -10.50 -2.55
C GLU A 16 -1.20 -10.18 -1.70
N ILE A 17 -1.25 -9.04 -1.00
CA ILE A 17 -2.41 -8.63 -0.19
C ILE A 17 -3.67 -8.58 -1.06
N SER A 18 -3.56 -8.00 -2.26
CA SER A 18 -4.69 -7.87 -3.19
C SER A 18 -5.19 -9.20 -3.77
N ASN A 19 -4.35 -10.25 -3.72
CA ASN A 19 -4.68 -11.59 -4.17
C ASN A 19 -5.30 -12.44 -3.06
N LYS A 20 -4.90 -12.21 -1.81
CA LYS A 20 -5.30 -13.02 -0.64
C LYS A 20 -6.50 -12.45 0.11
N LYS A 21 -6.72 -11.14 0.06
CA LYS A 21 -7.79 -10.47 0.80
C LYS A 21 -8.85 -9.91 -0.13
N GLU A 22 -10.10 -10.16 0.23
CA GLU A 22 -11.26 -9.58 -0.44
C GLU A 22 -11.45 -8.11 -0.06
N THR A 23 -11.17 -7.76 1.20
CA THR A 23 -11.20 -6.39 1.73
C THR A 23 -9.80 -6.01 2.20
N ILE A 24 -9.32 -4.84 1.79
CA ILE A 24 -8.00 -4.31 2.17
C ILE A 24 -8.22 -3.13 3.10
N PHE A 25 -7.78 -3.26 4.34
CA PHE A 25 -7.79 -2.18 5.32
C PHE A 25 -6.45 -1.47 5.35
N LEU A 26 -6.43 -0.22 5.79
CA LEU A 26 -5.18 0.53 5.98
C LEU A 26 -4.22 -0.19 6.94
N ASP A 27 -4.77 -0.89 7.94
CA ASP A 27 -3.98 -1.66 8.90
C ASP A 27 -3.32 -2.91 8.33
N ASP A 28 -3.83 -3.43 7.20
CA ASP A 28 -3.20 -4.54 6.49
C ASP A 28 -1.87 -4.14 5.86
N ILE A 29 -1.66 -2.85 5.69
CA ILE A 29 -0.45 -2.27 5.09
C ILE A 29 0.56 -2.07 6.20
N ARG A 30 1.80 -2.51 5.95
CA ARG A 30 2.89 -2.32 6.91
C ARG A 30 3.13 -0.83 7.14
N LYS A 31 3.46 -0.46 8.38
CA LYS A 31 3.56 0.95 8.81
C LYS A 31 4.49 1.78 7.90
N GLU A 32 5.58 1.19 7.42
CA GLU A 32 6.54 1.88 6.55
C GLU A 32 5.95 2.35 5.22
N PHE A 33 4.85 1.76 4.74
CA PHE A 33 4.20 2.12 3.48
C PHE A 33 2.88 2.89 3.65
N ARG A 34 2.38 3.02 4.89
CA ARG A 34 1.06 3.63 5.15
C ARG A 34 1.03 5.09 4.74
N GLN A 35 2.09 5.85 5.02
CA GLN A 35 2.14 7.28 4.71
C GLN A 35 2.03 7.53 3.20
N ASP A 36 2.77 6.78 2.40
CA ASP A 36 2.73 6.87 0.94
C ASP A 36 1.32 6.55 0.41
N LEU A 37 0.71 5.48 0.93
CA LEU A 37 -0.65 5.11 0.56
C LEU A 37 -1.70 6.14 0.98
N GLN A 38 -1.61 6.67 2.20
CA GLN A 38 -2.52 7.70 2.70
C GLN A 38 -2.45 8.98 1.88
N HIS A 39 -1.25 9.36 1.45
CA HIS A 39 -1.07 10.49 0.55
C HIS A 39 -1.65 10.21 -0.84
N PHE A 40 -1.39 9.01 -1.37
CA PHE A 40 -1.92 8.60 -2.68
C PHE A 40 -3.46 8.61 -2.73
N ILE A 41 -4.13 8.22 -1.65
CA ILE A 41 -5.61 8.22 -1.56
C ILE A 41 -6.16 9.51 -0.94
N PHE A 42 -5.33 10.52 -0.73
CA PHE A 42 -5.80 11.78 -0.15
C PHE A 42 -6.80 12.46 -1.10
N GLY A 43 -8.00 12.74 -0.61
CA GLY A 43 -9.10 13.28 -1.42
C GLY A 43 -9.97 12.22 -2.11
N GLU A 44 -9.62 10.94 -2.01
CA GLU A 44 -10.45 9.84 -2.51
C GLU A 44 -11.58 9.50 -1.52
N THR A 45 -12.75 9.14 -2.05
CA THR A 45 -13.86 8.64 -1.23
C THR A 45 -13.60 7.18 -0.86
N LEU A 46 -13.44 6.90 0.45
CA LEU A 46 -13.27 5.55 0.97
C LEU A 46 -14.58 4.99 1.53
N ILE A 47 -14.76 3.68 1.39
CA ILE A 47 -15.89 2.97 1.99
C ILE A 47 -15.53 2.63 3.43
N LEU A 48 -16.48 2.73 4.35
CA LEU A 48 -16.34 2.21 5.71
C LEU A 48 -16.92 0.81 5.81
N LYS A 49 -16.17 -0.12 6.41
CA LYS A 49 -16.64 -1.44 6.79
C LYS A 49 -16.22 -1.69 8.24
N ASP A 50 -17.18 -2.02 9.09
CA ASP A 50 -16.97 -2.21 10.53
C ASP A 50 -16.27 -1.01 11.21
N GLY A 51 -16.63 0.21 10.80
CA GLY A 51 -16.03 1.44 11.30
C GLY A 51 -14.60 1.71 10.83
N LYS A 52 -14.04 0.89 9.93
CA LYS A 52 -12.69 1.04 9.39
C LYS A 52 -12.71 1.43 7.92
N PRO A 53 -11.84 2.35 7.47
CA PRO A 53 -11.72 2.68 6.06
C PRO A 53 -11.17 1.49 5.26
N VAL A 54 -11.88 1.17 4.19
CA VAL A 54 -11.53 0.15 3.23
C VAL A 54 -10.91 0.81 2.01
N ILE A 55 -9.76 0.28 1.60
CA ILE A 55 -9.10 0.67 0.37
C ILE A 55 -9.69 -0.18 -0.75
N GLY A 56 -10.39 0.49 -1.66
CA GLY A 56 -10.96 -0.17 -2.84
C GLY A 56 -9.88 -0.90 -3.64
N ARG A 57 -10.21 -2.08 -4.19
CA ARG A 57 -9.25 -2.92 -4.90
C ARG A 57 -8.55 -2.19 -6.06
N ASN A 58 -9.29 -1.34 -6.78
CA ASN A 58 -8.74 -0.54 -7.87
C ASN A 58 -7.78 0.54 -7.37
N LEU A 59 -8.13 1.28 -6.31
CA LEU A 59 -7.24 2.25 -5.68
C LEU A 59 -5.93 1.60 -5.22
N TYR A 60 -6.03 0.44 -4.58
CA TYR A 60 -4.86 -0.32 -4.14
C TYR A 60 -3.98 -0.78 -5.31
N LYS A 61 -4.57 -1.30 -6.39
CA LYS A 61 -3.81 -1.70 -7.59
C LYS A 61 -3.15 -0.50 -8.28
N ASN A 62 -3.84 0.64 -8.36
CA ASN A 62 -3.29 1.87 -8.94
C ASN A 62 -2.12 2.40 -8.12
N TRP A 63 -2.21 2.33 -6.79
CA TRP A 63 -1.11 2.65 -5.90
C TRP A 63 0.11 1.75 -6.11
N LEU A 64 -0.08 0.43 -6.17
CA LEU A 64 1.00 -0.52 -6.47
C LEU A 64 1.64 -0.26 -7.84
N PHE A 65 0.83 0.06 -8.84
CA PHE A 65 1.31 0.39 -10.18
C PHE A 65 2.13 1.70 -10.17
N LYS A 66 1.67 2.72 -9.43
CA LYS A 66 2.40 3.97 -9.21
C LYS A 66 3.76 3.68 -8.58
N ILE A 67 3.82 2.86 -7.52
CA ILE A 67 5.09 2.49 -6.88
C ILE A 67 6.02 1.78 -7.86
N LYS A 68 5.51 0.85 -8.66
CA LYS A 68 6.31 0.09 -9.63
C LYS A 68 6.91 0.97 -10.73
N THR A 69 6.19 2.01 -11.14
CA THR A 69 6.55 2.85 -12.30
C THR A 69 7.28 4.13 -11.91
N LYS A 70 6.94 4.72 -10.76
CA LYS A 70 7.44 6.03 -10.29
C LYS A 70 8.17 5.96 -8.94
N GLY A 71 8.13 4.83 -8.25
CA GLY A 71 8.64 4.71 -6.88
C GLY A 71 7.70 5.30 -5.84
N PHE A 72 8.20 5.43 -4.61
CA PHE A 72 7.49 6.04 -3.48
C PHE A 72 7.64 7.56 -3.51
N ASP A 73 6.62 8.28 -3.04
CA ASP A 73 6.67 9.74 -2.85
C ASP A 73 7.38 10.11 -1.53
N TYR A 74 7.52 9.14 -0.62
CA TYR A 74 8.16 9.32 0.68
C TYR A 74 9.33 8.36 0.86
N ASP A 75 10.31 8.80 1.66
CA ASP A 75 11.41 7.96 2.10
C ASP A 75 10.89 6.79 2.94
N ILE A 76 10.94 5.60 2.36
CA ILE A 76 10.58 4.38 3.07
C ILE A 76 11.73 4.00 4.00
N LYS A 77 11.54 4.20 5.31
CA LYS A 77 12.46 3.74 6.33
C LYS A 77 12.19 2.27 6.64
N PHE A 78 13.01 1.40 6.05
CA PHE A 78 13.01 -0.03 6.34
C PHE A 78 13.74 -0.27 7.65
N LEU A 79 13.00 -0.20 8.77
CA LEU A 79 13.42 -0.75 10.05
C LEU A 79 13.50 -2.29 9.97
#